data_AF-A0A497FG39-F1
#
_entry.id   AF-A0A497FG39-F1
#
_cell.length_a   1.000
_cell.length_b   1.000
_cell.length_c   1.000
_cell.angle_alpha   90.00
_cell.angle_beta   90.00
_cell.angle_gamma   90.00
#
_symmetry.space_group_name_H-M   'P 1'
#
loop_
_entity.id
_entity.type
_entity.pdbx_description
1 polymer ?
#
loop_
_entity_poly.entity_id
_entity_poly.type
_entity_poly.pdbx_seq_one_letter_code
_entity_poly.pdbx_strand_id
1 'polypeptide(L)' 'MARVIRVRYEGGVLKPLERLDLKEGEELVVVVKGKSFYELARRFRVEAEEDVDRVLREVRGRGRSIYE' A
#
# COMPACT_ATOMS: atom_id res chain seq x y z
N MET A 1 5.63 13.52 4.35
CA MET A 1 5.52 12.17 4.96
C MET A 1 4.54 11.35 4.14
N ALA A 2 4.86 10.09 3.84
CA ALA A 2 3.91 9.20 3.18
C ALA A 2 2.85 8.73 4.20
N ARG A 3 1.56 8.83 3.85
CA ARG A 3 0.45 8.31 4.66
C ARG A 3 -0.38 7.31 3.85
N VAL A 4 -0.90 6.28 4.49
CA VAL A 4 -1.84 5.35 3.86
C VAL A 4 -3.25 5.88 4.06
N ILE A 5 -3.96 6.14 2.96
CA ILE A 5 -5.36 6.59 2.98
C ILE A 5 -6.24 5.36 2.71
N ARG A 6 -7.14 5.04 3.64
CA ARG A 6 -8.12 3.98 3.43
C ARG A 6 -9.31 4.51 2.66
N VAL A 7 -9.66 3.83 1.58
CA VAL A 7 -10.78 4.19 0.71
C VAL A 7 -11.70 3.01 0.49
N ARG A 8 -12.95 3.29 0.15
CA ARG A 8 -13.90 2.34 -0.39
C ARG A 8 -14.23 2.70 -1.83
N TYR A 9 -14.27 1.71 -2.70
CA TYR A 9 -14.71 1.89 -4.07
C TYR A 9 -16.22 1.70 -4.16
N GLU A 10 -16.95 2.75 -4.53
CA GLU A 10 -18.40 2.72 -4.69
C GLU A 10 -18.78 3.50 -5.94
N GLY A 11 -19.51 2.86 -6.86
CA GLY A 11 -20.06 3.53 -8.05
C GLY A 11 -19.03 4.17 -8.97
N GLY A 12 -17.83 3.58 -9.09
CA GLY A 12 -16.77 4.13 -9.94
C GLY A 12 -15.78 5.06 -9.23
N VAL A 13 -16.00 5.39 -7.95
CA VAL A 13 -15.27 6.44 -7.25
C VAL A 13 -14.57 5.89 -5.99
N LEU A 14 -13.34 6.34 -5.73
CA LEU A 14 -12.62 6.07 -4.48
C LEU A 14 -13.06 7.07 -3.40
N LYS A 15 -13.77 6.57 -2.39
CA LYS A 15 -14.27 7.37 -1.26
C LYS A 15 -13.42 7.15 -0.01
N PRO A 16 -12.78 8.18 0.57
CA PRO A 16 -12.07 8.06 1.83
C PRO A 16 -12.98 7.57 2.96
N LEU A 17 -12.43 6.73 3.85
CA LEU A 17 -13.14 6.31 5.07
C LEU A 17 -13.08 7.36 6.18
N GLU A 18 -12.18 8.34 6.04
CA GLU A 18 -11.90 9.40 7.00
C GLU A 18 -11.73 10.72 6.24
N ARG A 19 -11.94 11.86 6.91
CA ARG A 19 -11.76 13.19 6.32
C ARG A 19 -10.29 13.40 5.95
N LEU A 20 -10.06 13.99 4.77
CA LEU A 20 -8.73 14.33 4.28
C LEU A 20 -8.60 15.84 4.18
N ASP A 21 -7.64 16.42 4.90
CA ASP A 21 -7.30 17.84 4.78
C ASP A 21 -6.24 18.03 3.68
N LEU A 22 -6.67 17.92 2.43
CA LEU A 22 -5.87 18.12 1.22
C LEU A 22 -6.22 19.45 0.58
N LYS A 23 -5.34 19.99 -0.27
CA LYS A 23 -5.65 21.22 -1.00
C LYS A 23 -6.60 20.92 -2.16
N GLU A 24 -7.56 21.81 -2.40
CA GLU A 24 -8.44 21.69 -3.56
C GLU A 24 -7.62 21.71 -4.85
N GLY A 25 -7.91 20.79 -5.77
CA GLY A 25 -7.14 20.62 -7.02
C GLY A 25 -5.78 19.92 -6.88
N GLU A 26 -5.42 19.44 -5.69
CA GLU A 26 -4.19 18.65 -5.49
C GLU A 26 -4.30 17.27 -6.15
N GLU A 27 -3.37 16.97 -7.05
CA GLU A 27 -3.28 15.65 -7.69
C GLU A 27 -2.54 14.66 -6.79
N LEU A 28 -3.14 13.48 -6.59
CA LEU A 28 -2.55 12.40 -5.79
C LEU A 28 -2.31 11.16 -6.63
N VAL A 29 -1.20 10.47 -6.36
CA VAL A 29 -0.90 9.16 -6.93
C VAL A 29 -1.54 8.07 -6.07
N VAL A 30 -2.37 7.23 -6.69
CA VAL A 30 -3.00 6.08 -6.03
C VAL A 30 -2.25 4.81 -6.40
N VAL A 31 -1.81 4.06 -5.38
CA VAL A 31 -1.18 2.74 -5.55
C VAL A 31 -2.18 1.65 -5.15
N VAL A 32 -2.67 0.90 -6.13
CA VAL A 32 -3.56 -0.24 -5.89
C VAL A 32 -2.73 -1.49 -5.63
N LYS A 33 -2.68 -1.92 -4.38
CA LYS A 33 -1.96 -3.14 -3.99
C LYS A 33 -2.87 -4.36 -4.17
N GLY A 34 -2.46 -5.29 -5.03
CA GLY A 34 -3.15 -6.57 -5.21
C GLY A 34 -3.19 -7.40 -3.92
N LYS A 35 -4.18 -8.30 -3.80
CA LYS A 35 -4.36 -9.19 -2.63
C LYS A 35 -3.08 -9.97 -2.29
N SER A 36 -2.30 -10.36 -3.30
CA SER A 36 -1.03 -11.08 -3.14
C SER A 36 -0.06 -10.34 -2.24
N PHE A 37 0.04 -9.01 -2.32
CA PHE A 37 0.98 -8.23 -1.50
C PHE A 37 0.60 -8.24 -0.01
N TYR A 38 -0.69 -8.12 0.33
CA TYR A 38 -1.14 -8.12 1.72
C TYR A 38 -1.22 -9.52 2.34
N GLU A 39 -1.48 -10.55 1.53
CA GLU A 39 -1.38 -11.94 1.97
C GLU A 39 0.07 -12.36 2.17
N LEU A 40 0.97 -12.01 1.23
CA LEU A 40 2.41 -12.13 1.45
C LEU A 40 2.82 -11.37 2.70
N ALA A 41 2.53 -10.06 2.79
CA ALA A 41 2.95 -9.25 3.94
C ALA A 41 2.33 -9.68 5.28
N ARG A 42 1.22 -10.44 5.28
CA ARG A 42 0.70 -11.08 6.49
C ARG A 42 1.49 -12.33 6.85
N ARG A 43 1.77 -13.19 5.87
CA ARG A 43 2.63 -14.38 6.05
C ARG A 43 4.04 -13.96 6.52
N PHE A 44 4.62 -12.96 5.86
CA PHE A 44 5.92 -12.40 6.19
C PHE A 44 5.94 -11.53 7.43
N ARG A 45 4.79 -11.08 7.97
CA ARG A 45 4.78 -10.35 9.26
C ARG A 45 5.26 -11.24 10.40
N VAL A 46 4.97 -12.54 10.32
CA VAL A 46 5.45 -13.56 11.25
C VAL A 46 6.96 -13.78 11.08
N GLU A 47 7.47 -13.84 9.85
CA GLU A 47 8.92 -13.98 9.57
C GLU A 47 9.72 -12.69 9.84
N ALA A 48 9.09 -11.51 9.73
CA ALA A 48 9.74 -10.22 9.96
C ALA A 48 10.00 -9.92 11.45
N GLU A 49 9.30 -10.59 12.37
CA GLU A 49 9.71 -10.57 13.79
C GLU A 49 11.04 -11.31 14.01
N GLU A 50 11.44 -12.21 13.10
CA GLU A 50 12.71 -12.94 13.16
C GLU A 50 13.83 -12.29 12.30
N ASP A 51 13.53 -11.79 11.09
CA ASP A 51 14.52 -11.11 10.22
C ASP A 51 13.86 -10.14 9.20
N VAL A 52 13.84 -8.85 9.56
CA VAL A 52 13.25 -7.77 8.73
C VAL A 52 13.98 -7.57 7.39
N ASP A 53 15.31 -7.71 7.37
CA ASP A 53 16.14 -7.38 6.20
C ASP A 53 16.02 -8.41 5.08
N ARG A 54 15.81 -9.68 5.44
CA ARG A 54 15.51 -10.73 4.47
C ARG A 54 14.15 -10.51 3.81
N VAL A 55 13.12 -10.24 4.60
CA VAL A 55 11.75 -10.00 4.11
C VAL A 55 11.71 -8.79 3.17
N LEU A 56 12.39 -7.69 3.54
CA LEU A 56 12.48 -6.50 2.69
C LEU A 56 13.13 -6.78 1.33
N ARG A 57 14.18 -7.62 1.27
CA ARG A 57 14.83 -8.01 0.01
C ARG A 57 13.93 -8.84 -0.89
N GLU A 58 13.21 -9.82 -0.34
CA GLU A 58 12.30 -10.67 -1.13
C GLU A 58 11.11 -9.87 -1.68
N VAL A 59 10.54 -8.96 -0.89
CA VAL A 59 9.44 -8.09 -1.33
C VAL A 59 9.93 -7.08 -2.37
N ARG A 60 11.09 -6.45 -2.18
CA ARG A 60 11.67 -5.51 -3.16
C ARG A 60 12.05 -6.19 -4.48
N GLY A 61 12.53 -7.43 -4.44
CA GLY A 61 12.85 -8.20 -5.64
C GLY A 61 11.63 -8.53 -6.52
N ARG A 62 10.45 -8.69 -5.90
CA ARG A 62 9.19 -8.99 -6.61
C ARG A 62 8.32 -7.76 -6.88
N GLY A 63 8.53 -6.66 -6.16
CA GLY A 63 7.76 -5.42 -6.25
C GLY A 63 8.31 -4.35 -7.21
N ARG A 64 9.32 -4.67 -8.04
CA ARG A 64 9.97 -3.69 -8.93
C ARG A 64 9.04 -2.96 -9.92
N SER A 65 7.80 -3.41 -10.12
CA SER A 65 6.86 -2.80 -11.08
C SER A 65 5.66 -2.09 -10.41
N ILE A 66 5.87 -1.38 -9.30
CA ILE A 66 4.82 -0.54 -8.69
C ILE A 66 5.23 0.94 -8.65
N TYR A 67 6.51 1.25 -8.87
CA TYR A 67 7.07 2.61 -8.80
C TYR A 67 8.00 2.96 -9.99
N GLU A 68 8.02 2.12 -11.04
CA GLU A 68 8.61 2.44 -12.35
C GLU A 68 7.52 2.86 -13.33
#